data_AF-X1UZT6-F1
#
_entry.id   AF-X1UZT6-F1
#
_cell.length_a   1.000
_cell.length_b   1.000
_cell.length_c   1.000
_cell.angle_alpha   90.00
_cell.angle_beta   90.00
_cell.angle_gamma   90.00
#
_symmetry.space_group_name_H-M   'P 1'
#
loop_
_entity.id
_entity.type
_entity.pdbx_description
1 polymer ?
#
loop_
_entity_poly.entity_id
_entity_poly.type
_entity_poly.pdbx_seq_one_letter_code
_entity_poly.pdbx_strand_id
1 'polypeptide(L)'
;MRISIQWLKNYVEMDLSFSQTVKALNDIGLLVDSWEKRGRDIILELETYANRPDTTGHLGVARELAALLEVPLKEQSWPLNEIDEKTLDNIGILQNKDFPLTYY
;
A
#
# COMPACT_ATOMS: atom_id res chain seq x y z
N MET A 1 -6.00 -7.01 5.18
CA MET A 1 -5.27 -5.74 5.19
C MET A 1 -6.22 -4.57 5.23
N ARG A 2 -5.82 -3.42 5.79
CA ARG A 2 -6.71 -2.25 5.96
C ARG A 2 -6.48 -1.18 4.91
N ILE A 3 -7.53 -0.81 4.19
CA ILE A 3 -7.50 0.20 3.11
C ILE A 3 -8.50 1.32 3.37
N SER A 4 -8.03 2.57 3.29
CA SER A 4 -8.85 3.77 3.33
C SER A 4 -9.40 4.10 1.94
N ILE A 5 -10.73 4.30 1.82
CA ILE A 5 -11.34 4.79 0.58
C ILE A 5 -10.85 6.20 0.24
N GLN A 6 -10.67 7.08 1.24
CA GLN A 6 -10.15 8.42 1.00
C GLN A 6 -8.73 8.38 0.43
N TRP A 7 -7.88 7.45 0.88
CA TRP A 7 -6.55 7.29 0.29
C TRP A 7 -6.59 6.75 -1.13
N LEU A 8 -7.49 5.81 -1.45
CA LEU A 8 -7.67 5.37 -2.84
C LEU A 8 -8.00 6.55 -3.74
N LYS A 9 -8.87 7.46 -3.30
CA LYS A 9 -9.21 8.69 -4.04
C LYS A 9 -8.03 9.64 -4.27
N ASN A 10 -6.95 9.55 -3.50
CA ASN A 10 -5.72 10.31 -3.74
C ASN A 10 -4.89 9.74 -4.91
N TYR A 11 -5.10 8.47 -5.26
CA TYR A 11 -4.35 7.76 -6.30
C TYR A 11 -5.15 7.52 -7.58
N VAL A 12 -6.48 7.40 -7.49
CA VAL A 12 -7.34 7.13 -8.64
C VAL A 12 -8.58 8.03 -8.62
N GLU A 13 -8.96 8.56 -9.78
CA GLU A 13 -10.22 9.28 -9.92
C GLU A 13 -11.35 8.25 -10.03
N MET A 14 -12.11 8.10 -8.95
CA MET A 14 -13.20 7.13 -8.88
C MET A 14 -14.49 7.82 -8.44
N ASP A 15 -15.47 7.84 -9.33
CA ASP A 15 -16.84 8.28 -9.04
C ASP A 15 -17.74 7.07 -8.78
N LEU A 16 -17.37 6.30 -7.77
CA LEU A 16 -18.12 5.12 -7.34
C LEU A 16 -18.76 5.38 -5.97
N SER A 17 -19.99 4.93 -5.82
CA SER A 17 -20.60 4.76 -4.50
C SER A 17 -19.85 3.68 -3.70
N PHE A 18 -20.08 3.63 -2.39
CA PHE A 18 -19.49 2.63 -1.52
C PHE A 18 -19.78 1.19 -1.98
N SER A 19 -21.04 0.88 -2.32
CA SER A 19 -21.43 -0.46 -2.77
C SER A 19 -20.78 -0.83 -4.11
N GLN A 20 -20.67 0.12 -5.04
CA GLN A 20 -19.95 -0.09 -6.30
C GLN A 20 -18.45 -0.29 -6.08
N THR A 21 -17.85 0.41 -5.11
CA THR A 21 -16.43 0.24 -4.76
C THR A 21 -16.18 -1.16 -4.20
N VAL A 22 -17.02 -1.63 -3.28
CA VAL A 22 -16.95 -2.99 -2.73
C VAL A 22 -17.12 -4.03 -3.83
N LYS A 23 -18.10 -3.84 -4.72
CA LYS A 23 -18.30 -4.75 -5.85
C LYS A 23 -17.08 -4.79 -6.77
N ALA A 24 -16.55 -3.64 -7.15
CA ALA A 24 -15.39 -3.52 -8.01
C ALA A 24 -14.17 -4.25 -7.42
N LEU A 25 -13.88 -4.05 -6.13
CA LEU A 25 -12.81 -4.74 -5.42
C LEU A 25 -13.01 -6.26 -5.40
N ASN A 26 -14.23 -6.73 -5.14
CA ASN A 26 -14.53 -8.16 -5.17
C ASN A 26 -14.37 -8.77 -6.57
N ASP A 27 -14.78 -8.05 -7.62
CA ASP A 27 -14.69 -8.51 -9.02
C ASP A 27 -13.23 -8.73 -9.47
N ILE A 28 -12.27 -7.97 -8.91
CA ILE A 28 -10.83 -8.10 -9.17
C ILE A 28 -10.09 -9.00 -8.16
N GLY A 29 -10.84 -9.68 -7.27
CA GLY A 29 -10.27 -10.62 -6.30
C GLY A 29 -9.66 -9.98 -5.04
N LEU A 30 -9.94 -8.70 -4.79
CA LEU A 30 -9.59 -8.00 -3.55
C LEU A 30 -10.80 -8.00 -2.62
N LEU A 31 -11.07 -9.15 -2.00
CA LEU A 31 -12.32 -9.41 -1.30
C LEU A 31 -12.48 -8.52 -0.07
N VAL A 32 -13.60 -7.80 0.03
CA VAL A 32 -13.94 -7.01 1.21
C VAL A 32 -14.59 -7.92 2.25
N ASP A 33 -13.88 -8.20 3.33
CA ASP A 33 -14.38 -9.03 4.45
C ASP A 33 -15.27 -8.20 5.40
N SER A 34 -14.77 -7.04 5.80
CA SER A 34 -15.49 -6.12 6.68
C SER A 34 -15.12 -4.67 6.41
N TRP A 35 -15.85 -3.74 7.03
CA TRP A 35 -15.55 -2.32 6.94
C TRP A 35 -16.00 -1.59 8.19
N GLU A 36 -15.36 -0.45 8.46
CA GLU A 36 -15.75 0.43 9.55
C GLU A 36 -15.67 1.90 9.13
N LYS A 37 -16.54 2.72 9.72
CA LYS A 37 -16.51 4.17 9.55
C LYS A 37 -15.54 4.78 10.57
N ARG A 38 -14.58 5.57 10.10
CA ARG A 38 -13.69 6.37 10.95
C ARG A 38 -13.80 7.85 10.59
N GLY A 39 -14.59 8.57 11.38
CA GLY A 39 -14.90 9.98 11.13
C GLY A 39 -15.63 10.15 9.79
N ARG A 40 -14.96 10.76 8.81
CA ARG A 40 -15.47 10.98 7.44
C ARG A 40 -15.00 9.93 6.43
N ASP A 41 -14.12 9.02 6.84
CA ASP A 41 -13.56 7.99 5.99
C ASP A 41 -14.19 6.61 6.28
N ILE A 42 -14.04 5.70 5.33
CA ILE A 42 -14.41 4.30 5.45
C ILE A 42 -13.16 3.47 5.25
N ILE A 43 -12.87 2.61 6.24
CA ILE A 43 -11.75 1.68 6.21
C ILE A 43 -12.29 0.30 5.89
N LEU A 44 -11.76 -0.31 4.82
CA LEU A 44 -12.07 -1.65 4.38
C LEU A 44 -11.04 -2.64 4.93
N GLU A 45 -11.48 -3.79 5.40
CA GLU A 45 -10.64 -4.97 5.60
C GLU A 45 -10.70 -5.81 4.32
N LEU A 46 -9.58 -5.87 3.61
CA LEU A 46 -9.44 -6.61 2.36
C LEU A 46 -8.65 -7.91 2.58
N GLU A 47 -9.14 -9.00 2.02
CA GLU A 47 -8.37 -10.22 1.82
C GLU A 47 -7.81 -10.26 0.39
N THR A 48 -6.52 -10.55 0.29
CA THR A 48 -5.80 -10.78 -0.97
C THR A 48 -5.00 -12.07 -0.85
N TYR A 49 -4.58 -12.63 -1.98
CA TYR A 49 -3.79 -13.86 -1.99
C TYR A 49 -2.35 -13.60 -1.54
N ALA A 50 -1.76 -14.54 -0.79
CA ALA A 50 -0.40 -14.43 -0.25
C ALA A 50 0.68 -14.23 -1.33
N ASN A 51 0.40 -14.60 -2.58
CA ASN A 51 1.28 -14.46 -3.73
C ASN A 51 1.09 -13.13 -4.51
N ARG A 52 0.30 -12.18 -3.99
CA ARG A 52 0.07 -10.85 -4.59
C ARG A 52 0.64 -9.72 -3.71
N PRO A 53 1.98 -9.63 -3.55
CA PRO A 53 2.59 -8.57 -2.74
C PRO A 53 2.33 -7.18 -3.33
N ASP A 54 2.06 -7.08 -4.62
CA ASP A 54 1.69 -5.87 -5.34
C ASP A 54 0.43 -5.20 -4.81
N THR A 55 -0.51 -5.94 -4.19
CA THR A 55 -1.78 -5.41 -3.65
C THR A 55 -1.79 -5.28 -2.13
N THR A 56 -0.64 -5.40 -1.46
CA THR A 56 -0.52 -5.30 0.00
C THR A 56 -0.50 -3.87 0.55
N GLY A 57 -0.76 -2.87 -0.29
CA GLY A 57 -0.85 -1.47 0.10
C GLY A 57 -1.80 -0.66 -0.79
N HIS A 58 -2.07 0.58 -0.37
CA HIS A 58 -3.06 1.46 -1.04
C HIS A 58 -2.74 1.74 -2.50
N LEU A 59 -1.47 1.95 -2.84
CA LEU A 59 -1.06 2.20 -4.23
C LEU A 59 -1.32 0.98 -5.13
N GLY A 60 -1.07 -0.22 -4.61
CA GLY A 60 -1.35 -1.48 -5.30
C GLY A 60 -2.83 -1.66 -5.60
N VAL A 61 -3.66 -1.50 -4.57
CA VAL A 61 -5.12 -1.58 -4.69
C VAL A 61 -5.66 -0.50 -5.64
N ALA A 62 -5.12 0.72 -5.57
CA ALA A 62 -5.49 1.78 -6.50
C ALA A 62 -5.12 1.48 -7.95
N ARG A 63 -4.01 0.77 -8.21
CA ARG A 63 -3.62 0.33 -9.56
C ARG A 63 -4.60 -0.65 -10.15
N GLU A 64 -5.00 -1.66 -9.39
CA GLU A 64 -5.98 -2.66 -9.87
C GLU A 64 -7.35 -2.00 -10.13
N LEU A 65 -7.79 -1.10 -9.24
CA LEU A 65 -9.00 -0.31 -9.45
C LEU A 65 -8.91 0.60 -10.68
N ALA A 66 -7.78 1.29 -10.87
CA ALA A 66 -7.56 2.15 -12.04
C ALA A 66 -7.59 1.34 -13.35
N ALA A 67 -7.00 0.14 -13.34
CA ALA A 67 -7.05 -0.78 -14.47
C ALA A 67 -8.48 -1.24 -14.78
N LEU A 68 -9.26 -1.60 -13.76
CA LEU A 68 -10.68 -1.98 -13.94
C LEU A 68 -11.53 -0.83 -14.48
N LEU A 69 -11.29 0.39 -14.00
CA LEU A 69 -12.04 1.59 -14.37
C LEU A 69 -11.54 2.24 -15.67
N GLU A 70 -10.48 1.72 -16.27
CA GLU A 70 -9.83 2.26 -17.47
C GLU A 70 -9.44 3.75 -17.34
N VAL A 71 -9.01 4.14 -16.13
CA VAL A 71 -8.55 5.51 -15.83
C VAL A 71 -7.07 5.51 -15.48
N PRO A 72 -6.32 6.58 -15.79
CA PRO A 72 -4.95 6.71 -15.34
C PRO A 72 -4.89 6.88 -13.82
N LEU A 73 -3.78 6.41 -13.22
CA LEU A 73 -3.42 6.81 -11.87
C LEU A 73 -3.10 8.31 -11.82
N LYS A 74 -3.44 8.94 -10.70
CA LYS A 74 -3.03 10.31 -10.38
C LYS A 74 -1.51 10.35 -10.20
N GLU A 75 -0.87 11.30 -10.87
CA GLU A 75 0.56 11.54 -10.75
C GLU A 75 0.93 11.83 -9.28
N GLN A 76 1.98 11.18 -8.79
CA GLN A 76 2.47 11.34 -7.43
C GLN A 76 3.87 11.94 -7.47
N SER A 77 4.13 12.88 -6.56
CA SER A 77 5.46 13.46 -6.36
C SER A 77 5.97 13.07 -4.98
N TRP A 78 7.08 12.35 -4.94
CA TRP A 78 7.80 12.00 -3.71
C TRP A 78 9.19 12.65 -3.77
N PRO A 79 9.28 13.95 -3.46
CA PRO A 79 10.57 14.63 -3.49
C PRO A 79 11.52 13.96 -2.49
N LEU A 80 12.74 13.70 -2.94
CA LEU A 80 13.79 13.17 -2.10
C LEU A 80 14.34 14.32 -1.24
N ASN A 81 14.05 14.27 0.07
CA ASN A 81 14.63 15.18 1.05
C ASN A 81 15.75 14.43 1.77
N GLU A 82 16.99 14.62 1.31
CA GLU A 82 18.17 14.11 2.00
C GLU A 82 18.48 15.00 3.20
N ILE A 83 18.84 14.37 4.32
CA ILE A 83 19.43 15.06 5.47
C ILE A 83 20.95 14.99 5.34
N ASP A 84 21.65 16.02 5.80
CA ASP A 84 23.12 16.09 5.72
C ASP A 84 23.81 15.04 6.62
N GLU A 85 23.08 14.46 7.55
CA GLU A 85 23.56 13.46 8.49
C GLU A 85 23.81 12.13 7.77
N LYS A 86 25.03 11.61 7.88
CA LYS A 86 25.37 10.32 7.27
C LYS A 86 24.79 9.20 8.11
N THR A 87 24.19 8.21 7.45
CA THR A 87 23.78 6.95 8.10
C THR A 87 24.89 6.34 8.94
N LEU A 88 26.15 6.47 8.49
CA LEU A 88 27.35 5.98 9.17
C LEU A 88 27.51 6.52 10.59
N ASP A 89 27.12 7.76 10.84
CA ASP A 89 27.30 8.43 12.13
C ASP A 89 26.31 7.90 13.18
N ASN A 90 25.25 7.18 12.75
CA ASN A 90 24.19 6.65 13.59
C ASN A 90 24.14 5.11 13.68
N ILE A 91 25.04 4.40 13.01
CA ILE A 91 25.14 2.94 13.09
C ILE A 91 26.27 2.50 14.01
N GLY A 92 25.92 1.87 15.13
CA GLY A 92 26.87 1.13 15.95
C GLY A 92 27.19 -0.21 15.29
N ILE A 93 28.39 -0.37 14.74
CA ILE A 93 28.86 -1.69 14.27
C ILE A 93 29.12 -2.56 15.51
N LEU A 94 28.22 -3.49 15.81
CA LEU A 94 28.50 -4.58 16.74
C LEU A 94 29.47 -5.56 16.07
N GLN A 95 30.77 -5.32 16.16
CA GLN A 95 31.76 -6.35 15.84
C GLN A 95 31.71 -7.42 16.92
N ASN A 96 30.96 -8.50 16.65
CA ASN A 96 31.08 -9.71 17.44
C ASN A 96 32.42 -10.37 17.06
N LYS A 97 33.45 -10.19 17.91
CA LYS A 97 34.82 -10.66 17.67
C LYS A 97 34.98 -12.19 17.65
N ASP A 98 33.91 -12.93 17.97
CA ASP A 98 33.97 -14.37 18.24
C ASP A 98 33.34 -15.26 17.15
N PHE A 99 32.88 -14.71 16.02
CA PHE A 99 32.39 -15.52 14.90
C PHE A 99 33.43 -15.61 13.78
N PRO A 100 34.09 -16.77 13.57
CA PRO A 100 34.93 -16.98 12.40
C PRO A 100 34.04 -16.95 11.15
N LEU A 101 34.35 -16.05 10.22
CA LEU A 101 33.76 -16.04 8.89
C LEU A 101 34.26 -17.26 8.11
N THR A 102 33.63 -18.43 8.29
CA THR A 102 33.75 -19.52 7.31
C THR A 102 32.88 -19.16 6.11
N TYR A 103 33.54 -18.65 5.06
CA TYR A 103 32.97 -18.59 3.72
C TYR A 103 32.86 -20.01 3.16
N TYR A 104 31.66 -20.40 2.73
CA TYR A 104 31.43 -21.54 1.84
C TYR A 104 31.49 -21.08 0.39
#